data_AF-A0A9D1W801-F1
#
_entry.id   AF-A0A9D1W801-F1
#
_cell.length_a   1.000
_cell.length_b   1.000
_cell.length_c   1.000
_cell.angle_alpha   90.00
_cell.angle_beta   90.00
_cell.angle_gamma   90.00
#
_symmetry.space_group_name_H-M   'P 1'
#
loop_
_entity.id
_entity.type
_entity.pdbx_description
1 polymer ?
#
loop_
_entity_poly.entity_id
_entity_poly.type
_entity_poly.pdbx_seq_one_letter_code
_entity_poly.pdbx_strand_id
1 'polypeptide(L)'
;MKANNKIGYLLLLVISCKKDIKQEEGQIDDDRKQGLVSLSGGFLWWDETTKLTFDIAKGNKELVGYTGDLYLHAGLILTNSKSESDWQEVVTDWNENRDTYKLTPEEGGFYSIEICNLPLASYIQN
;
A
#
# COMPACT_ATOMS: atom_id res chain seq x y z
N MET A 1 76.56 7.70 -26.55
CA MET A 1 75.61 7.12 -25.57
C MET A 1 74.82 8.26 -24.98
N LYS A 2 73.53 8.39 -25.31
CA LYS A 2 72.64 9.46 -24.82
C LYS A 2 71.35 8.79 -24.39
N ALA A 3 71.19 8.59 -23.08
CA ALA A 3 70.00 7.97 -22.50
C ALA A 3 68.88 9.01 -22.47
N ASN A 4 67.86 8.82 -23.29
CA ASN A 4 66.66 9.64 -23.28
C ASN A 4 65.56 8.89 -22.55
N ASN A 5 65.40 9.22 -21.26
CA ASN A 5 64.46 8.60 -20.35
C ASN A 5 63.08 9.23 -20.59
N LYS A 6 62.30 8.65 -21.51
CA LYS A 6 60.90 9.05 -21.69
C LYS A 6 60.11 8.58 -20.47
N ILE A 7 59.80 9.52 -19.60
CA ILE A 7 58.90 9.36 -18.45
C ILE A 7 57.50 9.10 -19.02
N GLY A 8 57.16 7.82 -19.15
CA GLY A 8 55.82 7.38 -19.52
C GLY A 8 54.90 7.55 -18.32
N TYR A 9 53.88 8.40 -18.44
CA TYR A 9 52.79 8.43 -17.49
C TYR A 9 51.93 7.18 -17.69
N LEU A 10 51.92 6.29 -16.69
CA LEU A 10 50.97 5.18 -16.60
C LEU A 10 49.66 5.74 -16.03
N LEU A 11 48.70 6.02 -16.90
CA LEU A 11 47.34 6.39 -16.50
C LEU A 11 46.62 5.14 -15.97
N LEU A 12 46.56 4.98 -14.64
CA LEU A 12 45.79 3.93 -13.97
C LEU A 12 44.31 4.33 -13.94
N LEU A 13 43.54 3.90 -14.94
CA LEU A 13 42.08 3.90 -14.88
C LEU A 13 41.64 2.73 -13.98
N VAL A 14 41.37 3.02 -12.70
CA VAL A 14 40.60 2.10 -11.84
C VAL A 14 39.16 2.13 -12.30
N ILE A 15 38.83 1.23 -13.23
CA ILE A 15 37.44 0.90 -13.56
C ILE A 15 36.94 0.04 -12.41
N SER A 16 36.49 0.71 -11.33
CA SER A 16 35.66 0.04 -10.34
C SER A 16 34.35 -0.28 -11.03
N CYS A 17 34.20 -1.51 -11.53
CA CYS A 17 32.86 -2.03 -11.82
C CYS A 17 32.08 -1.90 -10.52
N LYS A 18 31.11 -0.98 -10.46
CA LYS A 18 30.01 -1.12 -9.51
C LYS A 18 29.45 -2.50 -9.79
N LYS A 19 29.82 -3.47 -8.97
CA LYS A 19 29.10 -4.72 -8.87
C LYS A 19 27.73 -4.26 -8.41
N ASP A 20 26.77 -4.26 -9.32
CA ASP A 20 25.38 -4.04 -8.97
C ASP A 20 25.12 -5.02 -7.83
N ILE A 21 24.93 -4.46 -6.64
CA ILE A 21 24.39 -5.22 -5.53
C ILE A 21 23.00 -5.51 -6.02
N LYS A 22 22.81 -6.71 -6.55
CA LYS A 22 21.49 -7.31 -6.60
C LYS A 22 21.04 -7.30 -5.15
N GLN A 23 20.20 -6.34 -4.80
CA GLN A 23 19.19 -6.61 -3.80
C GLN A 23 18.39 -7.77 -4.41
N GLU A 24 18.84 -8.99 -4.11
CA GLU A 24 17.90 -10.04 -3.83
C GLU A 24 17.21 -9.58 -2.55
N GLU A 25 16.21 -8.71 -2.73
CA GLU A 25 15.10 -8.63 -1.82
C GLU A 25 14.59 -10.07 -1.73
N GLY A 26 15.00 -10.74 -0.64
CA GLY A 26 14.53 -12.07 -0.36
C GLY A 26 13.01 -12.01 -0.44
N GLN A 27 12.45 -12.83 -1.32
CA GLN A 27 11.02 -13.01 -1.45
C GLN A 27 10.48 -13.33 -0.06
N ILE A 28 9.93 -12.33 0.61
CA ILE A 28 9.07 -12.55 1.76
C ILE A 28 7.86 -13.26 1.14
N ASP A 29 7.70 -14.53 1.46
CA ASP A 29 6.45 -15.27 1.29
C ASP A 29 5.37 -14.52 2.08
N ASP A 30 4.82 -13.46 1.48
CA ASP A 30 3.85 -12.51 2.04
C ASP A 30 2.45 -13.13 2.17
N ASP A 31 2.24 -14.27 1.51
CA ASP A 31 0.97 -14.97 1.46
C ASP A 31 0.53 -15.51 2.84
N ARG A 32 1.48 -15.74 3.77
CA ARG A 32 1.19 -16.18 5.15
C ARG A 32 0.97 -15.06 6.16
N LYS A 33 1.08 -13.78 5.78
CA LYS A 33 1.01 -12.65 6.74
C LYS A 33 -0.09 -11.62 6.48
N GLN A 34 -0.89 -11.75 5.43
CA GLN A 34 -2.00 -10.81 5.24
C GLN A 34 -3.15 -11.15 6.20
N GLY A 35 -3.64 -10.17 6.95
CA GLY A 35 -4.79 -10.31 7.86
C GLY A 35 -6.12 -10.45 7.10
N LEU A 36 -7.25 -10.35 7.82
CA LEU A 36 -8.58 -10.23 7.19
C LEU A 36 -8.65 -9.02 6.25
N VAL A 37 -8.02 -7.92 6.69
CA VAL A 37 -7.75 -6.72 5.92
C VAL A 37 -6.25 -6.46 5.97
N SER A 38 -5.65 -6.13 4.83
CA SER A 38 -4.25 -5.73 4.71
C SER A 38 -4.14 -4.40 3.96
N LEU A 39 -3.06 -3.68 4.22
CA LEU A 39 -2.68 -2.46 3.51
C LEU A 39 -1.35 -2.70 2.81
N SER A 40 -1.17 -2.13 1.62
CA SER A 40 0.13 -2.17 0.91
C SER A 40 1.23 -1.39 1.63
N GLY A 41 0.86 -0.46 2.50
CA GLY A 41 1.76 0.31 3.37
C GLY A 41 1.53 -0.01 4.85
N GLY A 42 2.52 0.31 5.69
CA GLY A 42 2.37 0.15 7.14
C GLY A 42 1.43 1.18 7.80
N PHE A 43 1.07 2.25 7.08
CA PHE A 43 0.23 3.34 7.55
C PHE A 43 -0.46 4.03 6.36
N LEU A 44 -1.60 4.69 6.61
CA LEU A 44 -2.31 5.50 5.61
C LEU A 44 -1.80 6.95 5.66
N TRP A 45 -0.90 7.30 4.75
CA TRP A 45 -0.47 8.69 4.57
C TRP A 45 -1.47 9.47 3.72
N TRP A 46 -1.61 10.76 3.98
CA TRP A 46 -2.60 11.61 3.29
C TRP A 46 -2.19 11.94 1.85
N ASP A 47 -0.91 11.89 1.54
CA ASP A 47 -0.30 12.22 0.25
C ASP A 47 0.18 10.99 -0.53
N GLU A 48 -0.10 9.78 -0.03
CA GLU A 48 0.24 8.53 -0.69
C GLU A 48 -1.01 7.72 -1.01
N THR A 49 -0.97 7.02 -2.14
CA THR A 49 -1.97 6.00 -2.44
C THR A 49 -1.63 4.71 -1.69
N THR A 50 -2.58 4.17 -0.92
CA THR A 50 -2.46 2.87 -0.28
C THR A 50 -3.52 1.92 -0.80
N LYS A 51 -3.14 0.69 -1.17
CA LYS A 51 -4.09 -0.37 -1.51
C LYS A 51 -4.57 -1.05 -0.24
N LEU A 52 -5.89 -1.08 -0.02
CA LEU A 52 -6.52 -1.93 0.98
C LEU A 52 -6.99 -3.22 0.29
N THR A 53 -6.68 -4.36 0.90
CA THR A 53 -7.13 -5.67 0.43
C THR A 53 -7.92 -6.37 1.54
N PHE A 54 -9.06 -6.95 1.17
CA PHE A 54 -9.93 -7.76 2.02
C PHE A 54 -9.92 -9.21 1.52
N ASP A 55 -9.81 -10.17 2.45
CA ASP A 55 -9.77 -11.60 2.15
C ASP A 55 -11.05 -12.29 2.66
N ILE A 56 -11.91 -12.75 1.74
CA ILE A 56 -13.19 -13.38 2.08
C ILE A 56 -13.02 -14.75 2.74
N ALA A 57 -11.85 -15.39 2.63
CA ALA A 57 -11.55 -16.69 3.23
C ALA A 57 -11.16 -16.60 4.71
N LYS A 58 -11.00 -15.38 5.25
CA LYS A 58 -10.67 -15.11 6.66
C LYS A 58 -11.90 -14.67 7.46
N GLY A 59 -11.70 -14.42 8.76
CA GLY A 59 -12.78 -14.04 9.68
C GLY A 59 -13.73 -15.21 9.96
N ASN A 60 -15.04 -14.94 9.95
CA ASN A 60 -16.08 -15.97 10.12
C ASN A 60 -16.40 -16.75 8.83
N LYS A 61 -15.80 -16.39 7.69
CA LYS A 61 -15.92 -17.07 6.39
C LYS A 61 -17.32 -17.04 5.75
N GLU A 62 -18.23 -16.20 6.23
CA GLU A 62 -19.59 -16.08 5.67
C GLU A 62 -19.62 -15.58 4.22
N LEU A 63 -18.53 -14.96 3.76
CA LEU A 63 -18.39 -14.47 2.39
C LEU A 63 -17.62 -15.44 1.47
N VAL A 64 -17.24 -16.63 1.93
CA VAL A 64 -16.59 -17.62 1.06
C VAL A 64 -17.53 -18.03 -0.06
N GLY A 65 -17.08 -17.88 -1.31
CA GLY A 65 -17.88 -18.17 -2.50
C GLY A 65 -18.86 -17.07 -2.88
N TYR A 66 -18.88 -15.94 -2.15
CA TYR A 66 -19.58 -14.74 -2.59
C TYR A 66 -18.92 -14.19 -3.85
N THR A 67 -19.74 -13.88 -4.86
CA THR A 67 -19.29 -13.33 -6.15
C THR A 67 -19.92 -11.97 -6.47
N GLY A 68 -20.60 -11.39 -5.50
CA GLY A 68 -21.21 -10.07 -5.65
C GLY A 68 -20.22 -8.95 -5.40
N ASP A 69 -20.75 -7.75 -5.47
CA ASP A 69 -20.00 -6.53 -5.20
C ASP A 69 -19.83 -6.34 -3.69
N LEU A 70 -18.64 -5.86 -3.30
CA LEU A 70 -18.32 -5.41 -1.95
C LEU A 70 -18.00 -3.91 -2.00
N TYR A 71 -18.38 -3.19 -0.94
CA TYR A 71 -18.20 -1.75 -0.84
C TYR A 71 -17.54 -1.41 0.50
N LEU A 72 -16.63 -0.43 0.47
CA LEU A 72 -16.00 0.12 1.66
C LEU A 72 -16.95 1.15 2.29
N HIS A 73 -17.27 0.96 3.57
CA HIS A 73 -17.89 1.99 4.40
C HIS A 73 -16.86 2.45 5.43
N ALA A 74 -16.65 3.76 5.52
CA ALA A 74 -15.62 4.36 6.36
C ALA A 74 -16.11 5.71 6.94
N GLY A 75 -15.59 6.05 8.12
CA GLY A 75 -15.78 7.33 8.78
C GLY A 75 -14.68 7.56 9.81
N LEU A 76 -14.75 8.67 10.53
CA LEU A 76 -13.81 9.04 11.58
C LEU A 76 -14.53 9.16 12.94
N ILE A 77 -13.86 8.72 14.01
CA ILE A 77 -14.23 9.13 15.37
C ILE A 77 -13.32 10.30 15.75
N LEU A 78 -13.91 11.45 16.04
CA LEU A 78 -13.21 12.71 16.28
C LEU A 78 -13.27 13.11 17.75
N THR A 79 -12.48 14.10 18.15
CA THR A 79 -12.46 14.60 19.54
C THR A 79 -13.84 15.12 20.01
N ASN A 80 -14.68 15.60 19.08
CA ASN A 80 -16.03 16.06 19.36
C ASN A 80 -17.11 14.97 19.21
N SER A 81 -16.72 13.73 18.85
CA SER A 81 -17.64 12.58 18.85
C SER A 81 -18.12 12.32 20.28
N LYS A 82 -19.42 12.09 20.43
CA LYS A 82 -20.09 11.89 21.72
C LYS A 82 -19.98 10.46 22.23
N SER A 83 -19.59 9.51 21.37
CA SER A 83 -19.42 8.10 21.69
C SER A 83 -18.56 7.38 20.64
N GLU A 84 -18.19 6.14 20.91
CA GLU A 84 -17.47 5.26 19.97
C GLU A 84 -18.30 4.85 18.74
N SER A 85 -19.60 5.12 18.75
CA SER A 85 -20.49 4.89 17.60
C SER A 85 -20.90 6.20 16.89
N ASP A 86 -20.38 7.35 17.34
CA ASP A 86 -20.68 8.66 16.76
C ASP A 86 -19.69 8.99 15.64
N TRP A 87 -19.76 8.20 14.56
CA TRP A 87 -18.95 8.35 13.35
C TRP A 87 -19.27 9.67 12.64
N GLN A 88 -18.22 10.45 12.37
CA GLN A 88 -18.22 11.70 11.63
C GLN A 88 -17.54 11.50 10.27
N GLU A 89 -17.72 12.45 9.35
CA GLU A 89 -17.13 12.41 7.99
C GLU A 89 -17.38 11.06 7.29
N VAL A 90 -18.60 10.53 7.41
CA VAL A 90 -18.96 9.22 6.88
C VAL A 90 -19.11 9.29 5.36
N VAL A 91 -18.44 8.38 4.64
CA VAL A 91 -18.34 8.47 3.17
C VAL A 91 -19.58 7.99 2.42
N THR A 92 -20.37 7.10 3.03
CA THR A 92 -21.63 6.53 2.51
C THR A 92 -22.54 6.15 3.67
N ASP A 93 -23.86 6.20 3.54
CA ASP A 93 -24.73 5.57 4.55
C ASP A 93 -24.66 4.03 4.43
N TRP A 94 -24.91 3.29 5.52
CA TRP A 94 -24.87 1.82 5.53
C TRP A 94 -25.82 1.14 4.53
N ASN A 95 -26.89 1.83 4.13
CA ASN A 95 -27.87 1.36 3.15
C ASN A 95 -27.63 1.93 1.74
N GLU A 96 -26.51 2.59 1.50
CA GLU A 96 -26.16 3.21 0.23
C GLU A 96 -24.84 2.63 -0.31
N ASN A 97 -24.94 1.98 -1.46
CA ASN A 97 -23.75 1.53 -2.20
C ASN A 97 -23.37 2.59 -3.24
N ARG A 98 -22.16 3.15 -3.11
CA ARG A 98 -21.59 4.08 -4.11
C ARG A 98 -20.42 3.43 -4.84
N ASP A 99 -20.42 3.52 -6.17
CA ASP A 99 -19.38 2.94 -7.02
C ASP A 99 -17.98 3.47 -6.69
N THR A 100 -17.86 4.70 -6.18
CA THR A 100 -16.59 5.28 -5.70
C THR A 100 -15.91 4.45 -4.60
N TYR A 101 -16.67 3.68 -3.83
CA TYR A 101 -16.16 2.83 -2.75
C TYR A 101 -16.30 1.34 -3.04
N LYS A 102 -16.60 0.96 -4.29
CA LYS A 102 -16.67 -0.43 -4.71
C LYS A 102 -15.29 -1.04 -4.74
N LEU A 103 -15.14 -2.22 -4.12
CA LEU A 103 -13.91 -3.00 -4.20
C LEU A 103 -13.84 -3.76 -5.52
N THR A 104 -12.64 -3.89 -6.04
CA THR A 104 -12.31 -4.67 -7.23
C THR A 104 -12.05 -6.13 -6.80
N PRO A 105 -12.81 -7.11 -7.33
CA PRO A 105 -12.52 -8.51 -7.07
C PRO A 105 -11.21 -8.92 -7.74
N GLU A 106 -10.43 -9.73 -7.04
CA GLU A 106 -9.17 -10.30 -7.51
C GLU A 106 -9.20 -11.83 -7.41
N GLU A 107 -8.14 -12.48 -7.90
CA GLU A 107 -8.02 -13.94 -7.84
C GLU A 107 -7.99 -14.42 -6.37
N GLY A 108 -8.37 -15.67 -6.11
CA GLY A 108 -8.21 -16.28 -4.78
C GLY A 108 -9.19 -15.79 -3.72
N GLY A 109 -10.19 -14.98 -4.06
CA GLY A 109 -11.16 -14.44 -3.08
C GLY A 109 -10.71 -13.14 -2.41
N PHE A 110 -9.73 -12.45 -2.98
CA PHE A 110 -9.34 -11.13 -2.55
C PHE A 110 -10.21 -10.06 -3.19
N TYR A 111 -10.42 -8.97 -2.47
CA TYR A 111 -11.10 -7.76 -2.95
C TYR A 111 -10.26 -6.55 -2.57
N SER A 112 -10.06 -5.59 -3.46
CA SER A 112 -9.18 -4.46 -3.19
C SER A 112 -9.74 -3.10 -3.58
N ILE A 113 -9.24 -2.06 -2.95
CA ILE A 113 -9.54 -0.67 -3.31
C ILE A 113 -8.29 0.18 -3.09
N GLU A 114 -8.01 1.08 -4.05
CA GLU A 114 -6.98 2.10 -3.86
C GLU A 114 -7.57 3.27 -3.08
N ILE A 115 -6.93 3.55 -1.96
CA ILE A 115 -7.23 4.67 -1.10
C ILE A 115 -6.22 5.76 -1.45
N CYS A 116 -6.64 6.70 -2.31
CA CYS A 116 -5.87 7.88 -2.68
C CYS A 116 -6.64 9.11 -2.23
N ASN A 117 -6.03 9.94 -1.37
CA ASN A 117 -6.60 11.20 -0.90
C ASN A 117 -8.09 11.06 -0.54
N LEU A 118 -8.43 10.21 0.44
CA LEU A 118 -9.80 10.19 0.95
C LEU A 118 -10.16 11.62 1.37
N PRO A 119 -11.37 12.12 1.06
CA PRO A 119 -11.81 13.44 1.49
C PRO A 119 -11.77 13.65 3.02
N LEU A 120 -11.46 12.61 3.79
CA LEU A 120 -11.13 12.64 5.22
C LEU A 120 -9.84 13.44 5.52
N ALA A 121 -8.89 13.52 4.57
CA ALA A 121 -7.59 14.15 4.77
C ALA A 121 -7.66 15.68 4.88
N SER A 122 -8.72 16.33 4.39
CA SER A 122 -8.88 17.78 4.58
C SER A 122 -9.15 18.18 6.03
N TYR A 123 -9.43 17.22 6.93
CA TYR A 123 -9.74 17.50 8.33
C TYR A 123 -8.52 17.43 9.27
N ILE A 124 -7.43 16.75 8.89
CA ILE A 124 -6.26 16.51 9.75
C ILE A 124 -5.28 17.70 9.73
N GLN A 125 -5.49 18.70 8.86
CA GLN A 125 -4.61 19.86 8.72
C GLN A 125 -4.98 21.09 9.56
N ASN A 126 -5.93 20.99 10.50
CA ASN A 126 -6.30 22.08 11.41
C ASN A 126 -5.92 21.80 12.87
#